data_AF-A0A6L3X6C8-F1
#
_entry.id   AF-A0A6L3X6C8-F1
#
_cell.length_a   1.000
_cell.length_b   1.000
_cell.length_c   1.000
_cell.angle_alpha   90.00
_cell.angle_beta   90.00
_cell.angle_gamma   90.00
#
_symmetry.space_group_name_H-M   'P 1'
#
loop_
_entity.id
_entity.type
_entity.pdbx_description
1 polymer ?
#
loop_
_entity_poly.entity_id
_entity_poly.type
_entity_poly.pdbx_seq_one_letter_code
_entity_poly.pdbx_strand_id
1 'polypeptide(L)'
;MSLISGFVKSLSKLSMIGRALMLPISLLPAAGLLLAFGDKFHLPLMMNAGGVIFDNLPMLFAIGSAVGLASESGIAALSAAVSVFVTNITIST
;
A
#
# COMPACT_ATOMS: atom_id res chain seq x y z
N MET A 1 -22.58 -21.14 21.91
CA MET A 1 -22.65 -19.76 21.37
C MET A 1 -21.37 -18.92 21.60
N SER A 2 -20.71 -19.00 22.76
CA SER A 2 -19.50 -18.19 23.10
C SER A 2 -18.24 -18.50 22.26
N LEU A 3 -18.00 -19.77 21.89
CA LEU A 3 -16.81 -20.16 21.11
C LEU A 3 -16.83 -19.63 19.66
N ILE A 4 -18.01 -19.61 19.03
CA ILE A 4 -18.18 -19.12 17.65
C ILE A 4 -18.01 -17.60 17.60
N SER A 5 -18.51 -16.86 18.60
CA SER A 5 -18.33 -15.41 18.63
C SER A 5 -16.87 -15.01 18.84
N GLY A 6 -16.11 -15.75 19.65
CA GLY A 6 -14.66 -15.55 19.81
C GLY A 6 -13.89 -15.73 18.50
N PHE A 7 -14.19 -16.80 17.75
CA PHE A 7 -13.59 -17.06 16.46
C PHE A 7 -13.91 -15.97 15.42
N VAL A 8 -15.19 -15.57 15.31
CA VAL A 8 -15.62 -14.50 14.38
C VAL A 8 -14.98 -13.15 14.73
N LYS A 9 -14.81 -12.84 16.01
CA LYS A 9 -14.13 -11.61 16.45
C LYS A 9 -12.66 -11.56 16.03
N SER A 10 -11.99 -12.71 16.05
CA SER A 10 -10.62 -12.85 15.57
C SER A 10 -10.53 -12.69 14.05
N LEU A 11 -11.44 -13.34 13.31
CA LEU A 11 -11.52 -13.23 11.85
C LEU A 11 -11.81 -11.79 11.39
N SER A 12 -12.64 -11.06 12.15
CA SER A 12 -12.94 -9.65 11.89
C SER A 12 -11.68 -8.77 11.95
N LYS A 13 -10.80 -8.96 12.95
CA LYS A 13 -9.52 -8.23 13.06
C LYS A 13 -8.60 -8.50 11.85
N LEU A 14 -8.54 -9.75 11.39
CA LEU A 14 -7.74 -10.11 10.22
C LEU A 14 -8.32 -9.50 8.92
N SER A 15 -9.65 -9.50 8.79
CA SER A 15 -10.33 -8.91 7.64
C SER A 15 -10.10 -7.39 7.51
N MET A 16 -9.92 -6.70 8.65
CA MET A 16 -9.59 -5.26 8.67
C MET A 16 -8.25 -4.98 7.99
N ILE A 17 -7.24 -5.83 8.22
CA ILE A 17 -5.92 -5.71 7.58
C ILE A 17 -6.07 -5.86 6.06
N GLY A 18 -6.83 -6.86 5.61
CA GLY A 18 -7.11 -7.06 4.18
C GLY A 18 -7.78 -5.85 3.54
N ARG A 19 -8.74 -5.21 4.24
CA ARG A 19 -9.40 -3.98 3.78
C ARG A 19 -8.45 -2.79 3.70
N ALA A 20 -7.56 -2.62 4.68
CA ALA A 20 -6.57 -1.55 4.67
C ALA A 20 -5.61 -1.66 3.46
N LEU A 21 -5.22 -2.88 3.10
CA LEU A 21 -4.35 -3.15 1.95
C LEU A 21 -5.04 -2.96 0.60
N MET A 22 -6.38 -2.84 0.54
CA MET A 22 -7.08 -2.58 -0.72
C MET A 22 -6.72 -1.22 -1.32
N LEU A 23 -6.40 -0.23 -0.49
CA LEU A 23 -6.04 1.12 -0.95
C LEU A 23 -4.82 1.09 -1.89
N PRO A 24 -3.65 0.56 -1.49
CA PRO A 24 -2.50 0.40 -2.39
C PRO A 24 -2.77 -0.52 -3.59
N ILE A 25 -3.41 -1.67 -3.35
CA ILE A 25 -3.58 -2.70 -4.39
C ILE A 25 -4.45 -2.20 -5.54
N SER A 26 -5.40 -1.30 -5.27
CA SER A 26 -6.25 -0.67 -6.30
C SER A 26 -5.48 0.13 -7.36
N LEU A 27 -4.26 0.57 -7.07
CA LEU A 27 -3.41 1.36 -7.97
C LEU A 27 -2.62 0.47 -8.96
N LEU A 28 -2.36 -0.78 -8.59
CA LEU A 28 -1.50 -1.69 -9.35
C LEU A 28 -2.03 -2.03 -10.75
N PRO A 29 -3.34 -2.22 -10.99
CA PRO A 29 -3.85 -2.44 -12.34
C PRO A 29 -3.56 -1.26 -13.28
N ALA A 30 -3.75 -0.04 -12.81
CA ALA A 30 -3.45 1.16 -13.60
C ALA A 30 -1.95 1.28 -13.87
N ALA A 31 -1.10 1.05 -12.86
CA ALA A 31 0.35 1.04 -13.03
C ALA A 31 0.81 -0.02 -14.04
N GLY A 32 0.25 -1.22 -13.96
CA GLY A 32 0.56 -2.32 -14.87
C GLY A 32 0.13 -2.03 -16.31
N LEU A 33 -1.04 -1.42 -16.52
CA LEU A 33 -1.47 -0.98 -17.85
C LEU A 33 -0.57 0.12 -18.40
N LEU A 34 -0.13 1.08 -17.58
CA LEU A 34 0.79 2.14 -17.99
C LEU A 34 2.13 1.56 -18.47
N LEU A 35 2.69 0.60 -17.75
CA LEU A 35 3.90 -0.12 -18.16
C LEU A 35 3.69 -0.93 -19.45
N ALA A 36 2.62 -1.73 -19.51
CA ALA A 36 2.37 -2.62 -20.65
C ALA A 36 2.12 -1.85 -21.95
N PHE A 37 1.34 -0.77 -21.90
CA PHE A 37 1.11 0.08 -23.07
C PHE A 37 2.31 0.97 -23.38
N GLY A 38 3.02 1.46 -22.36
CA GLY A 38 4.25 2.23 -22.54
C GLY A 38 5.33 1.45 -23.28
N ASP A 39 5.51 0.18 -22.94
CA ASP A 39 6.42 -0.74 -23.64
C ASP A 39 5.93 -1.04 -25.06
N LYS A 40 4.65 -1.46 -25.20
CA LYS A 40 4.07 -1.83 -26.49
C LYS A 40 4.10 -0.71 -27.54
N PHE A 41 3.90 0.53 -27.13
CA PHE A 41 3.90 1.69 -28.03
C PHE A 41 5.22 2.48 -28.03
N HIS A 42 6.24 2.01 -27.30
CA HIS A 42 7.56 2.65 -27.16
C HIS A 42 7.46 4.11 -26.68
N LEU A 43 6.59 4.34 -25.68
CA LEU A 43 6.36 5.64 -25.05
C LEU A 43 7.08 5.69 -23.69
N PRO A 44 8.33 6.18 -23.63
CA PRO A 44 9.15 6.15 -22.41
C PRO A 44 8.52 6.92 -21.25
N LEU A 45 7.79 8.01 -21.55
CA LEU A 45 7.05 8.77 -20.53
C LEU A 45 5.98 7.92 -19.84
N MET A 46 5.24 7.12 -20.61
CA MET A 46 4.15 6.27 -20.09
C MET A 46 4.73 5.08 -19.29
N MET A 47 5.82 4.50 -19.78
CA MET A 47 6.56 3.45 -19.07
C MET A 47 7.08 3.94 -17.72
N ASN A 48 7.74 5.11 -17.68
CA ASN A 48 8.26 5.70 -16.45
C ASN A 48 7.14 6.07 -15.46
N ALA A 49 5.99 6.54 -15.95
CA ALA A 49 4.85 6.84 -15.11
C ALA A 49 4.31 5.59 -14.38
N GLY A 50 4.24 4.44 -15.07
CA GLY A 50 3.90 3.17 -14.43
C GLY A 50 4.99 2.67 -13.49
N GLY A 51 6.26 2.78 -13.90
CA GLY A 51 7.43 2.35 -13.14
C GLY A 51 7.54 2.99 -11.76
N VAL A 52 7.32 4.32 -11.67
CA VAL A 52 7.39 5.08 -10.40
C VAL A 52 6.51 4.49 -9.30
N ILE A 53 5.35 3.92 -9.65
CA ILE A 53 4.42 3.31 -8.68
C ILE A 53 5.00 2.03 -8.11
N PHE A 54 5.65 1.21 -8.95
CA PHE A 54 6.31 -0.03 -8.53
C PHE A 54 7.61 0.24 -7.76
N ASP A 55 8.38 1.25 -8.17
CA ASP A 55 9.63 1.62 -7.50
C ASP A 55 9.39 2.14 -6.07
N ASN A 56 8.25 2.79 -5.83
CA ASN A 56 7.86 3.36 -4.53
C ASN A 56 6.78 2.53 -3.82
N LEU A 57 6.55 1.30 -4.25
CA LEU A 57 5.50 0.42 -3.73
C LEU A 57 5.63 0.16 -2.21
N PRO A 58 6.82 0.01 -1.61
CA PRO A 58 6.97 -0.07 -0.16
C PRO A 58 6.42 1.16 0.58
N MET A 59 6.69 2.36 0.05
CA MET A 59 6.21 3.62 0.61
C MET A 59 4.68 3.71 0.52
N LEU A 60 4.12 3.36 -0.64
CA LEU A 60 2.67 3.37 -0.87
C LEU A 60 1.95 2.37 0.03
N PHE A 61 2.51 1.18 0.26
CA PHE A 61 1.95 0.19 1.18
C PHE A 61 2.03 0.62 2.64
N ALA A 62 3.14 1.23 3.06
CA ALA A 62 3.28 1.74 4.42
C ALA A 62 2.25 2.84 4.72
N ILE A 63 2.09 3.81 3.82
CA ILE A 63 1.11 4.89 3.96
C ILE A 63 -0.31 4.31 3.88
N GLY A 64 -0.61 3.50 2.87
CA GLY A 64 -1.97 2.96 2.65
C GLY A 64 -2.44 2.04 3.77
N SER A 65 -1.56 1.22 4.33
CA SER A 65 -1.89 0.37 5.49
C SER A 65 -2.10 1.19 6.76
N ALA A 66 -1.28 2.22 7.00
CA ALA A 66 -1.45 3.12 8.15
C ALA A 66 -2.77 3.90 8.06
N VAL A 67 -3.09 4.44 6.88
CA VAL A 67 -4.36 5.16 6.65
C VAL A 67 -5.55 4.21 6.73
N GLY A 68 -5.45 3.00 6.19
CA GLY A 68 -6.54 2.02 6.20
C GLY A 68 -6.86 1.41 7.56
N LEU A 69 -5.93 1.50 8.52
CA LEU A 69 -6.10 1.00 9.89
C LEU A 69 -6.35 2.11 10.93
N ALA A 70 -5.97 3.36 10.64
CA ALA A 70 -6.13 4.49 11.54
C ALA A 70 -7.50 5.18 11.38
N SER A 71 -7.94 5.84 12.44
CA SER A 71 -9.16 6.67 12.41
C SER A 71 -8.92 8.07 11.81
N GLU A 72 -7.68 8.58 11.86
CA GLU A 72 -7.31 9.89 11.30
C GLU A 72 -6.26 9.74 10.19
N SER A 73 -6.70 9.80 8.93
CA SER A 73 -5.86 9.53 7.76
C SER A 73 -4.68 10.49 7.60
N GLY A 74 -4.83 11.76 7.95
CA GLY A 74 -3.76 12.77 7.74
C GLY A 74 -2.53 12.51 8.60
N ILE A 75 -2.72 12.26 9.90
CA ILE A 75 -1.63 12.02 10.86
C ILE A 75 -1.00 10.65 10.61
N ALA A 76 -1.83 9.65 10.29
CA ALA A 76 -1.38 8.29 9.99
C ALA A 76 -0.48 8.26 8.75
N ALA A 77 -0.86 8.97 7.67
CA ALA A 77 -0.06 9.05 6.46
C ALA A 77 1.31 9.68 6.71
N LEU A 78 1.35 10.80 7.44
CA LEU A 78 2.59 11.52 7.71
C LEU A 78 3.52 10.70 8.63
N SER A 79 2.98 10.10 9.68
CA SER A 79 3.72 9.23 10.60
C SER A 79 4.32 8.00 9.89
N ALA A 80 3.53 7.35 9.04
CA ALA A 80 4.00 6.22 8.24
C ALA A 80 5.12 6.63 7.28
N ALA A 81 4.99 7.79 6.62
CA ALA A 81 6.02 8.29 5.73
C ALA A 81 7.36 8.53 6.45
N VAL A 82 7.32 9.18 7.62
CA VAL A 82 8.52 9.39 8.44
C VAL A 82 9.11 8.05 8.90
N SER A 83 8.26 7.10 9.32
CA SER A 83 8.70 5.77 9.75
C SER A 83 9.47 5.02 8.66
N VAL A 84 9.00 5.06 7.40
CA VAL A 84 9.71 4.44 6.28
C VAL A 84 11.08 5.08 6.07
N PHE A 85 11.19 6.41 6.13
CA PHE A 85 12.48 7.09 5.97
C PHE A 85 13.46 6.73 7.09
N VAL A 86 13.02 6.75 8.35
CA VAL A 86 13.85 6.36 9.50
C VAL A 86 14.31 4.91 9.36
N THR A 87 13.41 4.02 8.97
CA THR A 87 13.69 2.60 8.78
C THR A 87 14.72 2.37 7.67
N ASN A 88 14.55 3.04 6.53
CA ASN A 88 15.49 2.92 5.40
C ASN A 88 16.91 3.38 5.78
N ILE A 89 17.05 4.47 6.54
CA ILE A 89 18.37 4.93 7.02
C ILE A 89 18.96 3.94 8.04
N THR A 90 18.13 3.39 8.93
CA THR A 90 18.58 2.47 9.99
C THR A 90 19.05 1.14 9.42
N ILE A 91 18.35 0.58 8.43
CA ILE A 91 18.70 -0.71 7.80
C ILE A 91 19.91 -0.59 6.86
N SER A 92 20.14 0.61 6.32
CA SER A 92 21.26 0.87 5.40
C SER A 92 22.60 1.13 6.11
N THR A 93 22.63 1.17 7.44
CA THR A 93 23.84 1.32 8.27
C THR A 93 24.26 -0.03 8.81
#